data_AF-H8X9Z4-F1
#
_entry.id   AF-H8X9Z4-F1
#
_cell.length_a   1.000
_cell.length_b   1.000
_cell.length_c   1.000
_cell.angle_alpha   90.00
_cell.angle_beta   90.00
_cell.angle_gamma   90.00
#
_symmetry.space_group_name_H-M   'P 1'
#
loop_
_entity.id
_entity.type
_entity.pdbx_description
1 polymer ?
#
loop_
_entity_poly.entity_id
_entity_poly.type
_entity_poly.pdbx_seq_one_letter_code
_entity_poly.pdbx_strand_id
1 'polypeptide(L)'
;MFHESFMKPYSTETLTIQQQQQHLQIRDLPDEVLTQIFDCLPLATVKQLRLYPDLATTMQHQIYRNGEYSILIDDEVDEGDKDNENEEEEGHKISQIQNNNHATKHVARFHHYRVNITLCDFKSSIDNLLKYEQTIKDLFDRSRSVTIKLVVILHYSLNRFTDVKDCLSNIDFISKLFNPKGINVCSVDLQLNKKS
;
A
#
# COMPACT_ATOMS: atom_id res chain seq x y z
N MET A 1 74.30 61.10 -13.61
CA MET A 1 73.76 60.46 -12.39
C MET A 1 72.26 60.62 -12.44
N PHE A 2 71.54 59.59 -12.88
CA PHE A 2 70.08 59.53 -12.85
C PHE A 2 69.70 58.45 -11.83
N HIS A 3 68.84 58.79 -10.88
CA HIS A 3 68.29 57.86 -9.90
C HIS A 3 67.08 57.15 -10.48
N GLU A 4 67.12 55.82 -10.44
CA GLU A 4 65.98 54.93 -10.59
C GLU A 4 65.06 55.03 -9.37
N SER A 5 63.74 54.97 -9.59
CA SER A 5 62.80 54.31 -8.67
C SER A 5 61.50 53.99 -9.41
N PHE A 6 61.53 52.78 -9.99
CA PHE A 6 60.45 51.83 -10.25
C PHE A 6 59.00 52.26 -9.95
N MET A 7 58.21 52.37 -11.03
CA MET A 7 56.76 52.24 -10.98
C MET A 7 56.39 50.86 -10.43
N LYS A 8 55.60 50.84 -9.34
CA LYS A 8 54.93 49.62 -8.87
C LYS A 8 53.79 49.27 -9.86
N PRO A 9 53.63 48.00 -10.26
CA PRO A 9 52.48 47.59 -11.04
C PRO A 9 51.21 47.69 -10.18
N TYR A 10 50.15 48.26 -10.76
CA TYR A 10 48.81 48.20 -10.21
C TYR A 10 48.41 46.72 -10.10
N SER A 11 48.40 46.20 -8.87
CA SER A 11 47.79 44.92 -8.56
C SER A 11 46.31 45.03 -8.89
N THR A 12 45.89 44.29 -9.91
CA THR A 12 44.48 44.04 -10.19
C THR A 12 43.95 43.25 -9.00
N GLU A 13 43.30 43.93 -8.05
CA GLU A 13 42.43 43.27 -7.09
C GLU A 13 41.25 42.70 -7.87
N THR A 14 41.47 41.52 -8.45
CA THR A 14 40.40 40.61 -8.80
C THR A 14 39.71 40.26 -7.49
N LEU A 15 38.68 41.05 -7.14
CA LEU A 15 37.64 40.67 -6.22
C LEU A 15 37.01 39.38 -6.76
N THR A 16 37.58 38.24 -6.37
CA THR A 16 36.91 36.95 -6.41
C THR A 16 35.73 37.05 -5.45
N ILE A 17 34.61 37.56 -5.96
CA ILE A 17 33.29 37.28 -5.43
C ILE A 17 33.13 35.77 -5.59
N GLN A 18 33.56 35.01 -4.58
CA GLN A 18 33.10 33.64 -4.42
C GLN A 18 31.58 33.75 -4.21
N GLN A 19 30.82 33.60 -5.29
CA GLN A 19 29.44 33.16 -5.20
C GLN A 19 29.48 31.76 -4.57
N GLN A 20 29.47 31.72 -3.23
CA GLN A 20 28.99 30.54 -2.52
C GLN A 20 27.49 30.46 -2.81
N GLN A 21 27.14 29.91 -3.97
CA GLN A 21 25.86 29.23 -4.09
C GLN A 21 25.91 28.09 -3.09
N GLN A 22 25.34 28.31 -1.90
CA GLN A 22 24.99 27.22 -1.02
C GLN A 22 24.02 26.36 -1.82
N HIS A 23 24.51 25.24 -2.35
CA HIS A 23 23.65 24.20 -2.88
C HIS A 23 22.86 23.64 -1.70
N LEU A 24 21.68 24.23 -1.44
CA LEU A 24 20.68 23.60 -0.59
C LEU A 24 20.44 22.21 -1.17
N GLN A 25 20.87 21.20 -0.44
CA GLN A 25 20.56 19.84 -0.78
C GLN A 25 19.13 19.55 -0.31
N ILE A 26 18.45 18.64 -0.99
CA ILE A 26 17.06 18.32 -0.66
C ILE A 26 16.91 17.93 0.82
N ARG A 27 17.94 17.31 1.41
CA ARG A 27 18.04 16.94 2.84
C ARG A 27 18.05 18.13 3.81
N ASP A 28 18.38 19.33 3.33
CA ASP A 28 18.45 20.53 4.16
C ASP A 28 17.05 21.19 4.28
N LEU A 29 16.04 20.65 3.60
CA LEU A 29 14.65 21.11 3.69
C LEU A 29 13.96 20.54 4.93
N PRO A 30 13.04 21.31 5.56
CA PRO A 30 12.19 20.79 6.63
C PRO A 30 11.35 19.59 6.19
N ASP A 31 11.06 18.69 7.12
CA ASP A 31 10.29 17.46 6.87
C ASP A 31 8.90 17.75 6.29
N GLU A 32 8.26 18.87 6.68
CA GLU A 32 6.95 19.27 6.15
C GLU A 32 7.02 19.64 4.67
N VAL A 33 8.12 20.28 4.24
CA VAL A 33 8.34 20.67 2.84
C VAL A 33 8.70 19.42 2.03
N LEU A 34 9.54 18.56 2.58
CA LEU A 34 9.87 17.27 1.99
C LEU A 34 8.63 16.41 1.77
N THR A 35 7.76 16.32 2.78
CA THR A 35 6.49 15.60 2.70
C THR A 35 5.63 16.10 1.55
N GLN A 36 5.52 17.43 1.37
CA GLN A 36 4.76 18.02 0.26
C GLN A 36 5.37 17.71 -1.11
N ILE A 37 6.70 17.78 -1.23
CA ILE A 37 7.41 17.42 -2.46
C ILE A 37 7.15 15.95 -2.80
N PHE A 38 7.22 15.07 -1.80
CA PHE A 38 7.05 13.64 -1.97
C PHE A 38 5.60 13.22 -2.23
N ASP A 39 4.61 13.96 -1.69
CA ASP A 39 3.19 13.78 -2.02
C ASP A 39 2.93 14.01 -3.53
N CYS A 40 3.79 14.78 -4.23
CA CYS A 40 3.70 14.99 -5.67
C CYS A 40 4.45 13.95 -6.52
N LEU A 41 5.20 13.02 -5.90
CA LEU A 41 5.97 12.02 -6.64
C LEU A 41 5.17 10.72 -6.84
N PRO A 42 5.35 10.04 -8.00
CA PRO A 42 4.82 8.69 -8.17
C PRO A 42 5.37 7.72 -7.11
N LEU A 43 4.53 6.80 -6.61
CA LEU A 43 4.91 5.83 -5.58
C LEU A 43 6.14 4.99 -5.98
N ALA A 44 6.30 4.68 -7.26
CA ALA A 44 7.49 3.98 -7.78
C ALA A 44 8.78 4.75 -7.49
N THR A 45 8.76 6.08 -7.67
CA THR A 45 9.88 6.98 -7.38
C THR A 45 10.13 7.06 -5.87
N VAL A 46 9.07 7.19 -5.06
CA VAL A 46 9.16 7.18 -3.58
C VAL A 46 9.81 5.88 -3.07
N LYS A 47 9.47 4.73 -3.66
CA LYS A 47 10.09 3.44 -3.33
C LYS A 47 11.59 3.41 -3.62
N GLN A 48 12.03 3.98 -4.74
CA GLN A 48 13.45 4.07 -5.08
C GLN A 48 14.22 5.00 -4.13
N LEU A 49 13.59 6.10 -3.71
CA LEU A 49 14.20 7.04 -2.76
C LEU A 49 14.45 6.43 -1.38
N ARG A 50 13.78 5.31 -1.03
CA ARG A 50 14.06 4.56 0.21
C ARG A 50 15.49 3.99 0.26
N LEU A 51 16.16 3.86 -0.89
CA LEU A 51 17.55 3.39 -0.97
C LEU A 51 18.54 4.39 -0.36
N TYR A 52 18.13 5.66 -0.20
CA TYR A 52 18.92 6.67 0.50
C TYR A 52 18.60 6.63 2.00
N PRO A 53 19.58 6.28 2.87
CA PRO A 53 19.35 6.10 4.30
C PRO A 53 18.70 7.32 4.97
N ASP A 54 19.12 8.52 4.57
CA ASP A 54 18.66 9.79 5.14
C ASP A 54 17.18 10.07 4.86
N LEU A 55 16.62 9.49 3.78
CA LEU A 55 15.23 9.64 3.39
C LEU A 55 14.39 8.41 3.72
N ALA A 56 15.01 7.31 4.13
CA ALA A 56 14.36 6.00 4.23
C ALA A 56 13.14 6.01 5.15
N THR A 57 13.22 6.68 6.30
CA THR A 57 12.11 6.79 7.27
C THR A 57 10.94 7.58 6.70
N THR A 58 11.21 8.74 6.09
CA THR A 58 10.18 9.60 5.48
C THR A 58 9.53 8.91 4.28
N MET A 59 10.32 8.26 3.43
CA MET A 59 9.83 7.44 2.32
C MET A 59 8.98 6.27 2.81
N GLN A 60 9.38 5.63 3.91
CA GLN A 60 8.61 4.54 4.48
C GLN A 60 7.24 5.01 4.99
N HIS A 61 7.16 6.16 5.65
CA HIS A 61 5.87 6.76 6.02
C HIS A 61 5.01 7.07 4.79
N GLN A 62 5.61 7.62 3.74
CA GLN A 62 4.90 7.92 2.49
C GLN A 62 4.41 6.67 1.76
N ILE A 63 5.20 5.60 1.76
CA ILE A 63 4.79 4.30 1.21
C ILE A 63 3.60 3.73 1.97
N TYR A 64 3.60 3.79 3.31
CA TYR A 64 2.46 3.32 4.09
C TYR A 64 1.21 4.19 3.91
N ARG A 65 1.38 5.50 3.73
CA ARG A 65 0.28 6.43 3.53
C ARG A 65 -0.39 6.25 2.16
N ASN A 66 0.41 6.09 1.11
CA ASN A 66 -0.08 6.18 -0.27
C ASN A 66 -0.04 4.83 -1.01
N GLY A 67 0.64 3.82 -0.45
CA GLY A 67 0.72 2.49 -1.02
C GLY A 67 -0.54 1.66 -0.75
N GLU A 68 -0.91 0.85 -1.74
CA GLU A 68 -1.91 -0.20 -1.59
C GLU A 68 -1.24 -1.47 -1.05
N TYR A 69 -1.87 -2.10 -0.05
CA TYR A 69 -1.49 -3.40 0.46
C TYR A 69 -2.54 -4.45 0.10
N SER A 70 -2.12 -5.52 -0.57
CA SER A 70 -3.00 -6.62 -1.00
C SER A 70 -3.05 -7.74 0.03
N ILE A 71 -4.26 -8.07 0.49
CA ILE A 71 -4.56 -9.19 1.38
C ILE A 71 -5.38 -10.21 0.61
N LEU A 72 -5.00 -11.48 0.74
CA LEU A 72 -5.74 -12.61 0.18
C LEU A 72 -6.44 -13.37 1.30
N ILE A 73 -7.76 -13.57 1.20
CA ILE A 73 -8.48 -14.47 2.10
C ILE A 73 -8.27 -15.89 1.60
N ASP A 74 -7.55 -16.70 2.38
CA ASP A 74 -7.27 -18.09 2.05
C ASP A 74 -8.56 -18.89 1.97
N ASP A 75 -8.77 -19.65 0.89
CA ASP A 75 -9.85 -20.63 0.79
C ASP A 75 -9.32 -22.01 1.22
N GLU A 76 -9.96 -22.64 2.22
CA GLU A 76 -9.70 -24.04 2.59
C GLU A 76 -10.42 -24.95 1.58
N VAL A 77 -9.97 -24.94 0.33
CA VAL A 77 -10.52 -25.86 -0.68
C VAL A 77 -9.89 -27.23 -0.45
N ASP A 78 -10.73 -28.26 -0.28
CA ASP A 78 -10.30 -29.67 -0.28
C ASP A 78 -9.39 -29.92 -1.50
N GLU A 79 -8.28 -30.64 -1.31
CA GLU A 79 -7.16 -30.75 -2.26
C GLU A 79 -7.49 -31.31 -3.66
N GLY A 80 -8.77 -31.57 -3.98
CA GLY A 80 -9.27 -32.18 -5.22
C GLY A 80 -9.57 -31.22 -6.39
N ASP A 81 -9.63 -29.90 -6.17
CA ASP A 81 -10.00 -28.92 -7.21
C ASP A 81 -8.81 -28.01 -7.64
N LYS A 82 -7.61 -28.59 -7.79
CA LYS A 82 -6.41 -27.88 -8.26
C LYS A 82 -6.29 -27.75 -9.79
N ASP A 83 -7.40 -27.85 -10.52
CA ASP A 83 -7.40 -27.61 -11.97
C ASP A 83 -7.72 -26.14 -12.28
N ASN A 84 -6.78 -25.26 -11.95
CA ASN A 84 -6.47 -24.01 -12.65
C ASN A 84 -5.29 -23.32 -11.95
N GLU A 85 -4.09 -23.83 -12.21
CA GLU A 85 -2.85 -23.08 -11.99
C GLU A 85 -2.81 -21.86 -12.92
N ASN A 86 -2.39 -20.71 -12.37
CA ASN A 86 -1.93 -19.49 -13.06
C ASN A 86 -2.86 -18.25 -13.10
N GLU A 87 -3.50 -17.91 -11.98
CA GLU A 87 -3.49 -16.50 -11.58
C GLU A 87 -2.67 -16.42 -10.30
N GLU A 88 -1.45 -15.86 -10.39
CA GLU A 88 -0.71 -15.45 -9.19
C GLU A 88 -1.62 -14.43 -8.47
N GLU A 89 -2.41 -14.91 -7.50
CA GLU A 89 -3.21 -14.02 -6.67
C GLU A 89 -2.24 -13.12 -5.89
N GLU A 90 -1.99 -11.93 -6.43
CA GLU A 90 -1.09 -10.95 -5.83
C GLU A 90 -1.64 -10.55 -4.45
N GLY A 91 -0.95 -10.98 -3.39
CA GLY A 91 -1.28 -10.57 -2.03
C GLY A 91 -0.65 -11.44 -0.96
N HIS A 92 -0.66 -10.91 0.27
CA HIS A 92 -0.31 -11.68 1.45
C HIS A 92 -1.52 -12.39 2.01
N LYS A 93 -1.40 -13.69 2.20
CA LYS A 93 -2.42 -14.57 2.75
C LYS A 93 -2.79 -14.16 4.18
N ILE A 94 -4.08 -14.07 4.49
CA ILE A 94 -4.55 -13.65 5.81
C ILE A 94 -4.12 -14.62 6.92
N SER A 95 -4.02 -15.91 6.62
CA SER A 95 -3.47 -16.92 7.56
C SER A 95 -2.02 -16.62 7.96
N GLN A 96 -1.21 -16.04 7.06
CA GLN A 96 0.18 -15.63 7.35
C GLN A 96 0.24 -14.38 8.23
N ILE A 97 -0.81 -13.56 8.24
CA ILE A 97 -0.92 -12.36 9.07
C ILE A 97 -1.39 -12.73 10.48
N GLN A 98 -2.43 -13.57 10.59
CA GLN A 98 -3.12 -13.91 11.84
C GLN A 98 -2.17 -14.32 12.98
N ASN A 99 -1.11 -15.09 12.68
CA ASN A 99 -0.21 -15.63 13.69
C ASN A 99 1.15 -14.92 13.76
N ASN A 100 1.29 -13.75 13.11
CA ASN A 100 2.55 -13.04 13.04
C ASN A 100 2.39 -11.57 13.47
N ASN A 101 2.71 -11.30 14.75
CA ASN A 101 2.66 -9.96 15.34
C ASN A 101 3.46 -8.91 14.55
N HIS A 102 4.58 -9.30 13.93
CA HIS A 102 5.36 -8.37 13.11
C HIS A 102 4.63 -8.05 11.80
N ALA A 103 4.07 -9.06 11.13
CA ALA A 103 3.25 -8.89 9.94
C ALA A 103 2.03 -8.01 10.24
N THR A 104 1.25 -8.33 11.28
CA THR A 104 0.07 -7.55 11.67
C THR A 104 0.42 -6.08 11.92
N LYS A 105 1.50 -5.80 12.65
CA LYS A 105 1.97 -4.42 12.89
C LYS A 105 2.46 -3.71 11.62
N HIS A 106 3.05 -4.45 10.68
CA HIS A 106 3.51 -3.90 9.41
C HIS A 106 2.33 -3.56 8.51
N VAL A 107 1.42 -4.51 8.30
CA VAL A 107 0.17 -4.36 7.53
C VAL A 107 -0.64 -3.21 8.10
N ALA A 108 -0.67 -3.07 9.43
CA ALA A 108 -1.44 -2.03 10.10
C ALA A 108 -1.03 -0.59 9.85
N ARG A 109 0.09 -0.35 9.17
CA ARG A 109 0.54 1.00 8.84
C ARG A 109 -0.10 1.52 7.56
N PHE A 110 -0.60 0.64 6.70
CA PHE A 110 -1.17 1.03 5.41
C PHE A 110 -2.52 1.73 5.57
N HIS A 111 -2.82 2.63 4.62
CA HIS A 111 -4.12 3.34 4.56
C HIS A 111 -5.00 2.87 3.40
N HIS A 112 -4.41 2.22 2.40
CA HIS A 112 -5.13 1.69 1.25
C HIS A 112 -4.95 0.18 1.18
N TYR A 113 -6.05 -0.55 1.08
CA TYR A 113 -6.06 -2.01 1.07
C TYR A 113 -6.84 -2.51 -0.13
N ARG A 114 -6.31 -3.57 -0.74
CA ARG A 114 -7.06 -4.44 -1.64
C ARG A 114 -7.23 -5.79 -0.95
N VAL A 115 -8.48 -6.21 -0.74
CA VAL A 115 -8.77 -7.52 -0.16
C VAL A 115 -9.40 -8.39 -1.23
N ASN A 116 -8.69 -9.42 -1.65
CA ASN A 116 -9.20 -10.39 -2.61
C ASN A 116 -9.86 -11.54 -1.83
N ILE A 117 -11.14 -11.79 -2.13
CA ILE A 117 -11.95 -12.84 -1.49
C ILE A 117 -12.45 -13.76 -2.60
N THR A 118 -11.91 -14.97 -2.66
CA THR A 118 -12.33 -15.99 -3.62
C THR A 118 -13.44 -16.83 -2.99
N LEU A 119 -14.57 -16.96 -3.69
CA LEU A 119 -15.75 -17.69 -3.25
C LEU A 119 -16.01 -18.85 -4.24
N CYS A 120 -15.78 -20.09 -3.81
CA CYS A 120 -16.08 -21.29 -4.62
C CYS A 120 -17.44 -21.90 -4.28
N ASP A 121 -17.79 -21.88 -2.99
CA ASP A 121 -19.09 -22.24 -2.42
C ASP A 121 -19.49 -21.13 -1.47
N PHE A 122 -20.63 -20.47 -1.67
CA PHE A 122 -20.95 -19.28 -0.88
C PHE A 122 -20.93 -19.57 0.63
N LYS A 123 -21.57 -20.65 1.06
CA LYS A 123 -21.69 -20.98 2.49
C LYS A 123 -20.33 -21.28 3.12
N SER A 124 -19.56 -22.18 2.53
CA SER A 124 -18.26 -22.61 3.05
C SER A 124 -17.24 -21.46 3.04
N SER A 125 -17.28 -20.63 2.00
CA SER A 125 -16.37 -19.48 1.88
C SER A 125 -16.68 -18.40 2.92
N ILE A 126 -17.96 -18.19 3.26
CA ILE A 126 -18.35 -17.29 4.34
C ILE A 126 -17.93 -17.84 5.70
N ASP A 127 -18.17 -19.13 5.95
CA ASP A 127 -17.74 -19.78 7.20
C ASP A 127 -16.22 -19.66 7.39
N ASN A 128 -15.46 -19.80 6.29
CA ASN A 128 -14.02 -19.62 6.28
C ASN A 128 -13.60 -18.14 6.51
N LEU A 129 -14.25 -17.18 5.83
CA LEU A 129 -14.03 -15.75 6.07
C LEU A 129 -14.24 -15.38 7.55
N LEU A 130 -15.26 -15.95 8.19
CA LEU A 130 -15.57 -15.71 9.59
C LEU A 130 -14.51 -16.27 10.56
N LYS A 131 -13.73 -17.28 10.19
CA LYS A 131 -12.59 -17.73 10.99
C LYS A 131 -11.55 -16.62 11.19
N TYR A 132 -11.43 -15.72 10.22
CA TYR A 132 -10.50 -14.60 10.25
C TYR A 132 -11.12 -13.31 10.82
N GLU A 133 -12.35 -13.35 11.34
CA GLU A 133 -13.07 -12.16 11.82
C GLU A 133 -12.26 -11.34 12.83
N GLN A 134 -11.58 -11.99 13.77
CA GLN A 134 -10.76 -11.28 14.76
C GLN A 134 -9.58 -10.56 14.10
N THR A 135 -8.89 -11.20 13.16
CA THR A 135 -7.78 -10.58 12.43
C THR A 135 -8.26 -9.42 11.56
N ILE A 136 -9.41 -9.56 10.91
CA ILE A 136 -10.06 -8.50 10.16
C ILE A 136 -10.37 -7.30 11.09
N LYS A 137 -10.93 -7.55 12.27
CA LYS A 137 -11.17 -6.50 13.28
C LYS A 137 -9.86 -5.83 13.72
N ASP A 138 -8.83 -6.59 14.04
CA ASP A 138 -7.54 -6.02 14.44
C ASP A 138 -6.91 -5.16 13.32
N LEU A 139 -7.20 -5.50 12.06
CA LEU A 139 -6.72 -4.75 10.90
C LEU A 139 -7.57 -3.54 10.53
N PHE A 140 -8.89 -3.58 10.72
CA PHE A 140 -9.79 -2.57 10.14
C PHE A 140 -10.65 -1.85 11.16
N ASP A 141 -10.73 -2.33 12.40
CA ASP A 141 -11.38 -1.62 13.51
C ASP A 141 -10.44 -0.59 14.15
N ARG A 142 -10.21 0.50 13.43
CA ARG A 142 -9.26 1.55 13.82
C ARG A 142 -9.95 2.88 14.08
N SER A 143 -9.26 3.76 14.79
CA SER A 143 -9.70 5.15 15.01
C SER A 143 -9.54 6.03 13.77
N ARG A 144 -8.64 5.66 12.85
CA ARG A 144 -8.39 6.38 11.59
C ARG A 144 -9.09 5.64 10.45
N SER A 145 -9.70 6.40 9.55
CA SER A 145 -10.30 5.84 8.34
C SER A 145 -9.22 5.30 7.40
N VAL A 146 -9.54 4.17 6.78
CA VAL A 146 -8.75 3.58 5.69
C VAL A 146 -9.65 3.37 4.48
N THR A 147 -9.02 3.24 3.31
CA THR A 147 -9.71 2.86 2.07
C THR A 147 -9.53 1.37 1.85
N ILE A 148 -10.63 0.67 1.61
CA ILE A 148 -10.66 -0.77 1.40
C ILE A 148 -11.38 -1.05 0.09
N LYS A 149 -10.67 -1.68 -0.84
CA LYS A 149 -11.22 -2.22 -2.06
C LYS A 149 -11.41 -3.72 -1.89
N LEU A 150 -12.66 -4.16 -1.69
CA LEU A 150 -13.00 -5.58 -1.65
C LEU A 150 -13.20 -6.08 -3.07
N VAL A 151 -12.39 -7.04 -3.48
CA VAL A 151 -12.52 -7.74 -4.76
C VAL A 151 -13.06 -9.12 -4.46
N VAL A 152 -14.36 -9.32 -4.70
CA VAL A 152 -15.05 -10.60 -4.44
C VAL A 152 -15.10 -11.37 -5.76
N ILE A 153 -14.41 -12.50 -5.82
CA ILE A 153 -14.29 -13.34 -7.01
C ILE A 153 -15.16 -14.57 -6.78
N LEU A 154 -16.33 -14.62 -7.41
CA LEU A 154 -17.25 -15.74 -7.31
C LEU A 154 -17.05 -16.71 -8.48
N HIS A 155 -16.58 -17.91 -8.17
CA HIS A 155 -16.54 -19.01 -9.12
C HIS A 155 -17.88 -19.76 -9.13
N TYR A 156 -18.63 -19.69 -10.23
CA TYR A 156 -19.95 -20.33 -10.34
C TYR A 156 -19.99 -21.33 -11.49
N SER A 157 -20.83 -22.35 -11.36
CA SER A 157 -21.20 -23.27 -12.45
C SER A 157 -22.70 -23.25 -12.65
N LEU A 158 -23.21 -23.90 -13.71
CA LEU A 158 -24.66 -24.00 -13.95
C LEU A 158 -25.40 -24.65 -12.76
N ASN A 159 -24.75 -25.58 -12.06
CA ASN A 159 -25.32 -26.26 -10.89
C ASN A 159 -25.27 -25.41 -9.61
N ARG A 160 -24.51 -24.31 -9.61
CA ARG A 160 -24.29 -23.42 -8.44
C ARG A 160 -24.72 -21.98 -8.71
N PHE A 161 -25.62 -21.76 -9.66
CA PHE A 161 -26.10 -20.41 -9.96
C PHE A 161 -26.78 -19.72 -8.77
N THR A 162 -27.33 -20.50 -7.83
CA THR A 162 -27.84 -20.01 -6.55
C THR A 162 -26.80 -19.23 -5.74
N ASP A 163 -25.52 -19.60 -5.86
CA ASP A 163 -24.43 -18.95 -5.13
C ASP A 163 -24.21 -17.51 -5.61
N VAL A 164 -24.55 -17.21 -6.87
CA VAL A 164 -24.56 -15.83 -7.40
C VAL A 164 -25.60 -14.99 -6.68
N LYS A 165 -26.81 -15.52 -6.52
CA LYS A 165 -27.89 -14.85 -5.80
C LYS A 165 -27.53 -14.66 -4.33
N ASP A 166 -26.98 -15.69 -3.70
CA ASP A 166 -26.63 -15.64 -2.28
C ASP A 166 -25.47 -14.66 -2.05
N CYS A 167 -24.47 -14.63 -2.92
CA CYS A 167 -23.40 -13.64 -2.88
C CYS A 167 -23.93 -12.21 -3.01
N LEU A 168 -24.78 -11.94 -4.00
CA LEU A 168 -25.37 -10.61 -4.20
C LEU A 168 -26.23 -10.18 -3.01
N SER A 169 -27.02 -11.11 -2.45
CA SER A 169 -27.91 -10.83 -1.32
C SER A 169 -27.15 -10.58 -0.01
N ASN A 170 -25.91 -11.06 0.10
CA ASN A 170 -25.09 -10.97 1.30
C ASN A 170 -23.82 -10.13 1.13
N ILE A 171 -23.66 -9.42 0.00
CA ILE A 171 -22.49 -8.57 -0.25
C ILE A 171 -22.33 -7.49 0.82
N ASP A 172 -23.45 -6.98 1.32
CA ASP A 172 -23.50 -6.01 2.42
C ASP A 172 -22.96 -6.58 3.72
N PHE A 173 -23.19 -7.87 3.98
CA PHE A 173 -22.65 -8.55 5.14
C PHE A 173 -21.13 -8.65 5.05
N ILE A 174 -20.62 -9.10 3.90
CA ILE A 174 -19.17 -9.17 3.64
C ILE A 174 -18.52 -7.80 3.83
N SER A 175 -19.10 -6.76 3.22
CA SER A 175 -18.62 -5.37 3.32
C SER A 175 -18.56 -4.87 4.77
N LYS A 176 -19.59 -5.18 5.58
CA LYS A 176 -19.64 -4.77 7.00
C LYS A 176 -18.55 -5.39 7.86
N LEU A 177 -18.04 -6.58 7.53
CA LEU A 177 -16.91 -7.18 8.24
C LEU A 177 -15.66 -6.28 8.18
N PHE A 178 -15.46 -5.60 7.04
CA PHE A 178 -14.33 -4.69 6.81
C PHE A 178 -14.63 -3.24 7.19
N ASN A 179 -15.87 -2.93 7.56
CA ASN A 179 -16.29 -1.59 7.99
C ASN A 179 -17.17 -1.61 9.25
N PRO A 180 -16.70 -2.19 10.37
CA PRO A 180 -17.54 -2.46 11.54
C PRO A 180 -18.10 -1.20 12.20
N LYS A 181 -17.40 -0.06 12.10
CA LYS A 181 -17.82 1.24 12.67
C LYS A 181 -18.35 2.22 11.63
N GLY A 182 -18.40 1.86 10.34
CA GLY A 182 -18.79 2.78 9.27
C GLY A 182 -17.80 3.90 8.96
N ILE A 183 -16.59 3.85 9.54
CA ILE A 183 -15.54 4.88 9.40
C ILE A 183 -14.68 4.66 8.15
N ASN A 184 -14.54 3.41 7.71
CA ASN A 184 -13.73 3.06 6.55
C ASN A 184 -14.48 3.39 5.26
N VAL A 185 -13.73 3.75 4.23
CA VAL A 185 -14.27 3.88 2.86
C VAL A 185 -14.14 2.52 2.20
N CYS A 186 -15.25 1.80 2.07
CA CYS A 186 -15.27 0.45 1.51
C CYS A 186 -15.96 0.47 0.13
N SER A 187 -15.26 -0.01 -0.90
CA SER A 187 -15.83 -0.30 -2.22
C SER A 187 -15.81 -1.80 -2.47
N VAL A 188 -16.79 -2.30 -3.22
CA VAL A 188 -16.89 -3.73 -3.56
C VAL A 188 -16.95 -3.91 -5.07
N ASP A 189 -15.99 -4.65 -5.60
CA ASP A 189 -15.94 -5.12 -6.98
C ASP A 189 -16.29 -6.61 -6.98
N LEU A 190 -17.43 -6.97 -7.56
CA LEU A 190 -17.83 -8.37 -7.74
C LEU A 190 -17.40 -8.85 -9.13
N GLN A 191 -16.62 -9.92 -9.16
CA GLN A 191 -16.18 -10.61 -10.38
C GLN A 191 -16.82 -11.99 -10.45
N LEU A 192 -17.50 -12.28 -11.56
CA LEU A 192 -18.19 -13.55 -11.77
C LEU A 192 -17.40 -14.41 -12.75
N ASN A 193 -16.80 -15.48 -12.23
CA ASN A 193 -15.97 -16.40 -12.99
C ASN A 193 -16.73 -17.71 -13.22
N LYS A 194 -17.14 -17.97 -14.47
CA LYS A 194 -17.82 -19.22 -14.81
C LYS A 194 -16.79 -20.36 -14.83
N LYS A 195 -16.89 -21.30 -13.88
CA LYS A 195 -16.20 -22.60 -13.97
C LYS A 195 -16.96 -23.45 -15.02
N SER A 196 -16.21 -23.98 -15.99
CA SER A 196 -16.75 -24.81 -17.08
C SER A 196 -17.16 -26.19 -16.58
#